data_AF-A0A519JIV5-F1
#
_entry.id   AF-A0A519JIV5-F1
#
_cell.length_a   1.000
_cell.length_b   1.000
_cell.length_c   1.000
_cell.angle_alpha   90.00
_cell.angle_beta   90.00
_cell.angle_gamma   90.00
#
_symmetry.space_group_name_H-M   'P 1'
#
loop_
_entity.id
_entity.type
_entity.pdbx_description
1 polymer ?
#
loop_
_entity_poly.entity_id
_entity_poly.type
_entity_poly.pdbx_seq_one_letter_code
_entity_poly.pdbx_strand_id
1 'polypeptide(L)'
;MLLASIAATAQVQSDSTKTDKTLPLDEVMVSATRANAKTPVTFSNLNKKEIEKRNLGQDIPQLLNFLPSVVTTSDAGNGFGYTGIRVRGSDATRVNVTINGIPYNDSESSGTYFVDLPDFASSLESIQLQRGVGTSTNGAGAFGASLNLLTGKVSDSANAEISNSYGSFNSRKHSVRFSTGMLGHFEIAGRLSLLHSDGYIDRATSDLKSYFLQATYIGKTSTIKALVFGGHERTYQAWNGVDAATLASDPTFNYSGMYTDEFGNTRFYDNEVD
;
A
#
# COMPACT_ATOMS: atom_id res chain seq x y z
N MET A 1 16.87 9.07 -3.35
CA MET A 1 16.31 8.17 -4.38
C MET A 1 15.71 9.03 -5.48
N LEU A 2 16.20 8.93 -6.71
CA LEU A 2 15.67 9.67 -7.86
C LEU A 2 14.73 8.72 -8.61
N LEU A 3 13.45 9.05 -8.70
CA LEU A 3 12.42 8.27 -9.37
C LEU A 3 11.70 9.19 -10.34
N ALA A 4 11.61 8.79 -11.60
CA ALA A 4 10.85 9.50 -12.63
C ALA A 4 9.58 8.72 -12.92
N SER A 5 8.43 9.41 -12.90
CA SER A 5 7.13 8.84 -13.28
C SER A 5 6.64 9.48 -14.58
N ILE A 6 6.13 8.65 -15.49
CA ILE A 6 5.40 9.10 -16.68
C ILE A 6 4.01 8.49 -16.56
N ALA A 7 2.99 9.33 -16.41
CA ALA A 7 1.59 8.96 -16.46
C ALA A 7 1.01 9.49 -17.78
N ALA A 8 0.43 8.61 -18.59
CA ALA A 8 -0.32 8.99 -19.78
C ALA A 8 -1.81 8.74 -19.50
N THR A 9 -2.59 9.81 -19.47
CA THR A 9 -4.05 9.76 -19.33
C THR A 9 -4.70 10.07 -20.67
N ALA A 10 -5.49 9.14 -21.20
CA ALA A 10 -6.42 9.43 -22.28
C ALA A 10 -7.73 9.90 -21.64
N GLN A 11 -8.01 11.20 -21.66
CA GLN A 11 -9.32 11.73 -21.25
C GLN A 11 -10.23 11.87 -22.47
N VAL A 12 -11.42 11.27 -22.40
CA VAL A 12 -12.56 11.63 -23.25
C VAL A 12 -13.35 12.73 -22.54
N GLN A 13 -13.60 13.82 -23.25
CA GLN A 13 -14.26 15.02 -22.73
C GLN A 13 -15.74 14.74 -22.41
N SER A 14 -16.17 14.98 -21.16
CA SER A 14 -17.56 14.88 -20.72
C SER A 14 -18.17 16.25 -20.44
N ASP A 15 -19.35 16.47 -21.01
CA ASP A 15 -20.18 17.67 -20.93
C ASP A 15 -20.64 17.98 -19.48
N SER A 16 -20.58 19.26 -19.09
CA SER A 16 -20.66 19.71 -17.71
C SER A 16 -22.02 20.32 -17.36
N THR A 17 -23.07 19.52 -17.17
CA THR A 17 -24.31 20.00 -16.54
C THR A 17 -25.14 18.89 -15.89
N LYS A 18 -24.79 18.47 -14.66
CA LYS A 18 -25.77 17.96 -13.68
C LYS A 18 -25.36 18.30 -12.25
N THR A 19 -26.02 19.31 -11.70
CA THR A 19 -26.04 19.61 -10.27
C THR A 19 -27.14 18.81 -9.60
N ASP A 20 -26.84 17.61 -9.14
CA ASP A 20 -27.63 16.96 -8.10
C ASP A 20 -26.79 16.95 -6.82
N LYS A 21 -27.23 17.73 -5.82
CA LYS A 21 -26.77 17.66 -4.42
C LYS A 21 -27.23 16.34 -3.80
N THR A 22 -26.73 15.23 -4.32
CA THR A 22 -26.68 13.97 -3.58
C THR A 22 -25.30 13.93 -2.96
N LEU A 23 -25.22 13.87 -1.63
CA LEU A 23 -23.96 13.50 -0.98
C LEU A 23 -23.58 12.14 -1.58
N PRO A 24 -22.44 12.01 -2.28
CA PRO A 24 -22.07 10.74 -2.89
C PRO A 24 -22.00 9.70 -1.76
N LEU A 25 -22.72 8.59 -1.91
CA LEU A 25 -22.81 7.50 -0.92
C LEU A 25 -21.44 6.92 -0.52
N ASP A 26 -20.37 7.22 -1.28
CA ASP A 26 -18.98 6.97 -0.88
C ASP A 26 -18.61 7.64 0.47
N GLU A 27 -19.28 8.72 0.87
CA GLU A 27 -19.12 9.37 2.18
C GLU A 27 -19.84 8.62 3.32
N VAL A 28 -20.85 7.79 3.00
CA VAL A 28 -21.68 7.05 3.97
C VAL A 28 -21.09 5.68 4.33
N MET A 29 -20.39 5.02 3.40
CA MET A 29 -19.88 3.66 3.60
C MET A 29 -18.81 3.53 4.69
N VAL A 30 -18.13 4.62 5.07
CA VAL A 30 -17.00 4.59 6.05
C VAL A 30 -17.13 5.67 7.12
N SER A 31 -18.35 5.96 7.58
CA SER A 31 -18.58 6.89 8.70
C SER A 31 -18.24 6.28 10.07
N ALA A 32 -18.38 4.95 10.23
CA ALA A 32 -18.18 4.30 11.53
C ALA A 32 -16.70 4.18 11.94
N THR A 33 -15.80 3.90 10.99
CA THR A 33 -14.38 3.62 11.32
C THR A 33 -13.46 4.81 11.06
N ARG A 34 -13.96 5.93 10.51
CA ARG A 34 -13.16 7.15 10.26
C ARG A 34 -13.47 8.27 11.23
N ALA A 35 -12.41 8.91 11.69
CA ALA A 35 -12.46 10.12 12.47
C ALA A 35 -12.83 11.32 11.58
N ASN A 36 -13.60 12.24 12.17
CA ASN A 36 -13.92 13.55 11.62
C ASN A 36 -13.54 14.65 12.63
N ALA A 37 -13.78 15.92 12.29
CA ALA A 37 -13.39 17.06 13.14
C ALA A 37 -14.02 17.07 14.54
N LYS A 38 -15.12 16.34 14.76
CA LYS A 38 -15.78 16.19 16.06
C LYS A 38 -15.28 14.96 16.83
N THR A 39 -14.52 14.08 16.19
CA THR A 39 -13.94 12.91 16.84
C THR A 39 -12.75 13.34 17.70
N PRO A 40 -12.71 13.00 19.00
CA PRO A 40 -11.64 13.43 19.91
C PRO A 40 -10.35 12.59 19.77
N VAL A 41 -9.90 12.36 18.53
CA VAL A 41 -8.68 11.61 18.22
C VAL A 41 -7.83 12.37 17.21
N THR A 42 -6.50 12.24 17.31
CA THR A 42 -5.61 12.86 16.32
C THR A 42 -5.57 12.01 15.06
N PHE A 43 -5.92 12.58 13.91
CA PHE A 43 -5.86 11.87 12.62
C PHE A 43 -5.15 12.67 11.53
N SER A 44 -4.74 11.98 10.47
CA SER A 44 -4.27 12.56 9.21
C SER A 44 -4.98 11.86 8.06
N ASN A 45 -5.42 12.62 7.07
CA ASN A 45 -5.97 12.09 5.83
C ASN A 45 -4.97 12.32 4.71
N LEU A 46 -4.78 11.31 3.87
CA LEU A 46 -4.17 11.44 2.55
C LEU A 46 -5.27 11.19 1.53
N ASN A 47 -5.51 12.16 0.67
CA ASN A 47 -6.41 12.01 -0.48
C ASN A 47 -5.69 11.40 -1.69
N LYS A 48 -6.46 11.00 -2.71
CA LYS A 48 -5.95 10.40 -3.94
C LYS A 48 -4.81 11.19 -4.58
N LYS A 49 -4.90 12.52 -4.66
CA LYS A 49 -3.86 13.37 -5.26
C LYS A 49 -2.56 13.36 -4.45
N GLU A 50 -2.66 13.32 -3.12
CA GLU A 50 -1.49 13.20 -2.23
C GLU A 50 -0.83 11.82 -2.33
N ILE A 51 -1.64 10.76 -2.46
CA ILE A 51 -1.17 9.40 -2.71
C ILE A 51 -0.45 9.32 -4.05
N GLU A 52 -1.08 9.77 -5.14
CA GLU A 52 -0.53 9.72 -6.51
C GLU A 52 0.79 10.48 -6.63
N LYS A 53 0.93 11.63 -5.97
CA LYS A 53 2.18 12.42 -5.98
C LYS A 53 3.37 11.64 -5.39
N ARG A 54 3.11 10.66 -4.53
CA ARG A 54 4.13 9.94 -3.75
C ARG A 54 4.24 8.46 -4.13
N ASN A 55 3.22 7.90 -4.78
CA ASN A 55 3.15 6.49 -5.11
C ASN A 55 4.02 6.15 -6.32
N LEU A 56 5.26 5.80 -6.02
CA LEU A 56 6.26 5.36 -7.00
C LEU A 56 6.35 3.83 -7.08
N GLY A 57 5.38 3.12 -6.47
CA GLY A 57 5.37 1.66 -6.31
C GLY A 57 5.84 1.17 -4.94
N GLN A 58 6.30 2.07 -4.07
CA GLN A 58 6.64 1.72 -2.70
C GLN A 58 5.38 1.37 -1.89
N ASP A 59 5.57 0.59 -0.84
CA ASP A 59 4.48 0.14 0.03
C ASP A 59 3.81 1.26 0.83
N ILE A 60 2.60 0.99 1.32
CA ILE A 60 1.76 1.92 2.08
C ILE A 60 2.51 2.59 3.25
N PRO A 61 3.31 1.89 4.08
CA PRO A 61 4.09 2.56 5.13
C PRO A 61 4.95 3.69 4.61
N GLN A 62 5.63 3.52 3.47
CA GLN A 62 6.50 4.56 2.90
C GLN A 62 5.73 5.82 2.51
N LEU A 63 4.48 5.67 2.10
CA LEU A 63 3.59 6.79 1.81
C LEU A 63 3.15 7.55 3.08
N LEU A 64 3.40 7.01 4.28
CA LEU A 64 3.00 7.59 5.56
C LEU A 64 4.18 8.11 6.37
N ASN A 65 5.42 7.91 5.92
CA ASN A 65 6.64 8.22 6.68
C ASN A 65 6.81 9.73 7.02
N PHE A 66 6.14 10.61 6.28
CA PHE A 66 6.17 12.06 6.52
C PHE A 66 5.13 12.52 7.54
N LEU A 67 4.23 11.62 7.97
CA LEU A 67 3.23 11.94 8.97
C LEU A 67 3.84 12.04 10.37
N PRO A 68 3.34 12.94 11.22
CA PRO A 68 3.81 13.05 12.60
C PRO A 68 3.67 11.74 13.37
N SER A 69 4.69 11.41 14.16
CA SER A 69 4.72 10.21 15.01
C SER A 69 4.60 8.88 14.24
N VAL A 70 5.00 8.86 12.96
CA VAL A 70 5.11 7.64 12.15
C VAL A 70 6.58 7.35 11.88
N VAL A 71 6.99 6.11 12.11
CA VAL A 71 8.31 5.60 11.76
C VAL A 71 8.10 4.36 10.91
N THR A 72 8.83 4.27 9.80
CA THR A 72 8.70 3.17 8.84
C THR A 72 10.03 2.47 8.68
N THR A 73 9.99 1.17 8.43
CA THR A 73 11.18 0.37 8.12
C THR A 73 11.00 -0.29 6.77
N SER A 74 12.11 -0.66 6.13
CA SER A 74 12.14 -1.44 4.90
C SER A 74 13.34 -2.35 4.97
N ASP A 75 13.11 -3.65 4.83
CA ASP A 75 14.17 -4.66 4.95
C ASP A 75 15.17 -4.50 3.80
N ALA A 76 14.67 -4.31 2.58
CA ALA A 76 15.49 -3.99 1.40
C ALA A 76 16.04 -2.56 1.37
N GLY A 77 15.70 -1.71 2.36
CA GLY A 77 16.21 -0.34 2.49
C GLY A 77 15.67 0.69 1.49
N ASN A 78 14.75 0.32 0.60
CA ASN A 78 14.24 1.20 -0.46
C ASN A 78 12.71 1.27 -0.55
N GLY A 79 11.98 0.59 0.34
CA GLY A 79 10.53 0.70 0.44
C GLY A 79 9.72 -0.22 -0.47
N PHE A 80 10.36 -1.18 -1.14
CA PHE A 80 9.73 -2.28 -1.87
C PHE A 80 9.85 -3.57 -1.06
N GLY A 81 8.85 -4.45 -1.15
CA GLY A 81 8.84 -5.71 -0.40
C GLY A 81 8.51 -5.50 1.06
N TYR A 82 9.16 -6.23 1.97
CA TYR A 82 8.87 -6.13 3.40
C TYR A 82 9.08 -4.72 3.97
N THR A 83 8.00 -4.12 4.43
CA THR A 83 7.99 -2.82 5.10
C THR A 83 7.21 -2.85 6.41
N GLY A 84 7.71 -2.10 7.39
CA GLY A 84 7.11 -2.00 8.72
C GLY A 84 6.62 -0.58 9.01
N ILE A 85 5.66 -0.48 9.93
CA ILE A 85 5.16 0.79 10.45
C ILE A 85 5.11 0.76 11.98
N ARG A 86 5.53 1.87 12.59
CA ARG A 86 5.35 2.17 14.01
C ARG A 86 4.66 3.52 14.15
N VAL A 87 3.66 3.59 15.03
CA VAL A 87 2.89 4.81 15.27
C VAL A 87 2.94 5.13 16.76
N ARG A 88 3.47 6.32 17.12
CA ARG A 88 3.73 6.71 18.51
C ARG A 88 4.50 5.62 19.30
N GLY A 89 5.45 4.95 18.65
CA GLY A 89 6.27 3.89 19.23
C GLY A 89 5.60 2.51 19.30
N SER A 90 4.30 2.40 19.00
CA SER A 90 3.60 1.11 18.93
C SER A 90 3.90 0.43 17.59
N ASP A 91 4.22 -0.86 17.62
CA ASP A 91 4.49 -1.67 16.42
C ASP A 91 3.21 -2.04 15.66
N ALA A 92 3.40 -2.63 14.47
CA ALA A 92 2.33 -2.98 13.55
C ALA A 92 1.28 -3.94 14.14
N THR A 93 1.63 -4.79 15.11
CA THR A 93 0.67 -5.67 15.81
C THR A 93 -0.28 -4.90 16.72
N ARG A 94 -0.07 -3.60 16.88
CA ARG A 94 -0.93 -2.64 17.60
C ARG A 94 -1.43 -1.52 16.67
N VAL A 95 -1.35 -1.72 15.36
CA VAL A 95 -1.95 -0.86 14.35
C VAL A 95 -3.04 -1.64 13.65
N ASN A 96 -4.28 -1.22 13.85
CA ASN A 96 -5.41 -1.85 13.19
C ASN A 96 -5.57 -1.28 11.77
N VAL A 97 -5.47 -2.13 10.76
CA VAL A 97 -5.58 -1.79 9.35
C VAL A 97 -6.91 -2.29 8.82
N THR A 98 -7.67 -1.41 8.17
CA THR A 98 -8.93 -1.78 7.52
C THR A 98 -8.93 -1.40 6.06
N ILE A 99 -9.57 -2.22 5.23
CA ILE A 99 -9.88 -1.93 3.83
C ILE A 99 -11.39 -1.78 3.73
N ASN A 100 -11.88 -0.60 3.38
CA ASN A 100 -13.31 -0.27 3.36
C ASN A 100 -14.03 -0.62 4.68
N GLY A 101 -13.35 -0.48 5.83
CA GLY A 101 -13.89 -0.77 7.16
C GLY A 101 -13.79 -2.24 7.59
N ILE A 102 -13.35 -3.15 6.71
CA ILE A 102 -13.13 -4.56 7.01
C ILE A 102 -11.68 -4.74 7.52
N PRO A 103 -11.44 -5.39 8.68
CA PRO A 103 -10.09 -5.66 9.17
C PRO A 103 -9.25 -6.46 8.18
N TYR A 104 -8.00 -6.03 7.99
CA TYR A 104 -7.01 -6.71 7.16
C TYR A 104 -5.92 -7.40 7.98
N ASN A 105 -5.76 -7.03 9.26
CA ASN A 105 -4.76 -7.66 10.12
C ASN A 105 -4.89 -9.19 10.12
N ASP A 106 -3.73 -9.86 10.13
CA ASP A 106 -3.67 -11.30 10.22
C ASP A 106 -4.24 -11.79 11.56
N SER A 107 -5.00 -12.89 11.52
CA SER A 107 -5.75 -13.38 12.69
C SER A 107 -4.86 -14.07 13.72
N GLU A 108 -3.68 -14.56 13.34
CA GLU A 108 -2.74 -15.23 14.23
C GLU A 108 -1.76 -14.23 14.85
N SER A 109 -1.04 -13.48 14.02
CA SER A 109 0.02 -12.55 14.44
C SER A 109 -0.52 -11.19 14.88
N SER A 110 -1.76 -10.83 14.53
CA SER A 110 -2.32 -9.47 14.62
C SER A 110 -1.55 -8.42 13.79
N GLY A 111 -0.53 -8.82 13.04
CA GLY A 111 0.29 -7.96 12.20
C GLY A 111 -0.40 -7.54 10.92
N THR A 112 0.31 -6.75 10.10
CA THR A 112 -0.11 -6.44 8.73
C THR A 112 1.08 -6.64 7.81
N TYR A 113 0.90 -7.50 6.82
CA TYR A 113 1.87 -7.78 5.78
C TYR A 113 1.52 -6.94 4.56
N PHE A 114 2.16 -5.77 4.45
CA PHE A 114 1.95 -4.87 3.32
C PHE A 114 2.57 -5.39 2.02
N VAL A 115 3.54 -6.29 2.13
CA VAL A 115 4.14 -7.00 0.99
C VAL A 115 3.12 -7.81 0.21
N ASP A 116 2.07 -8.33 0.87
CA ASP A 116 0.93 -9.04 0.25
C ASP A 116 -0.04 -8.08 -0.48
N LEU A 117 0.17 -6.77 -0.33
CA LEU A 117 -0.58 -5.71 -1.00
C LEU A 117 0.28 -4.89 -1.99
N PRO A 118 1.05 -5.50 -2.93
CA PRO A 118 1.89 -4.74 -3.83
C PRO A 118 1.06 -3.74 -4.63
N ASP A 119 1.52 -2.49 -4.68
CA ASP A 119 0.87 -1.40 -5.42
C ASP A 119 -0.62 -1.16 -5.05
N PHE A 120 -1.09 -1.66 -3.90
CA PHE A 120 -2.47 -1.48 -3.48
C PHE A 120 -2.83 0.00 -3.28
N ALA A 121 -1.84 0.84 -2.94
CA ALA A 121 -1.99 2.29 -2.90
C ALA A 121 -2.50 2.89 -4.23
N SER A 122 -2.20 2.26 -5.38
CA SER A 122 -2.75 2.66 -6.68
C SER A 122 -4.24 2.33 -6.83
N SER A 123 -4.84 1.55 -5.92
CA SER A 123 -6.27 1.28 -5.91
C SER A 123 -7.02 2.09 -4.84
N LEU A 124 -6.33 2.98 -4.12
CA LEU A 124 -6.91 3.75 -3.03
C LEU A 124 -7.41 5.12 -3.47
N GLU A 125 -8.58 5.48 -2.94
CA GLU A 125 -9.11 6.83 -2.97
C GLU A 125 -8.54 7.68 -1.82
N SER A 126 -8.38 7.07 -0.64
CA SER A 126 -7.82 7.78 0.51
C SER A 126 -7.27 6.85 1.57
N ILE A 127 -6.36 7.40 2.38
CA ILE A 127 -5.83 6.77 3.58
C ILE A 127 -6.15 7.68 4.76
N GLN A 128 -6.61 7.13 5.88
CA GLN A 128 -6.70 7.86 7.14
C GLN A 128 -5.93 7.14 8.22
N LEU A 129 -4.93 7.81 8.78
CA LEU A 129 -4.21 7.34 9.95
C LEU A 129 -4.69 8.07 11.19
N GLN A 130 -5.27 7.35 12.13
CA GLN A 130 -5.62 7.81 13.47
C GLN A 130 -4.55 7.33 14.45
N ARG A 131 -3.99 8.24 15.24
CA ARG A 131 -2.88 7.96 16.15
C ARG A 131 -3.39 7.77 17.56
N GLY A 132 -2.99 6.66 18.20
CA GLY A 132 -3.53 6.20 19.47
C GLY A 132 -4.83 5.41 19.31
N VAL A 133 -5.61 5.34 20.38
CA VAL A 133 -6.93 4.70 20.41
C VAL A 133 -7.84 5.41 19.40
N GLY A 134 -8.10 4.74 18.28
CA GLY A 134 -8.90 5.26 17.19
C GLY A 134 -10.39 5.00 17.36
N THR A 135 -11.15 5.30 16.31
CA THR A 135 -12.59 5.02 16.20
C THR A 135 -12.88 3.59 15.77
N SER A 136 -11.86 2.81 15.40
CA SER A 136 -12.09 1.46 14.91
C SER A 136 -12.46 0.52 16.06
N THR A 137 -13.63 -0.11 15.94
CA THR A 137 -14.14 -1.13 16.86
C THR A 137 -13.75 -2.55 16.46
N ASN A 138 -13.09 -2.72 15.31
CA ASN A 138 -12.87 -4.01 14.69
C ASN A 138 -11.39 -4.39 14.79
N GLY A 139 -11.04 -5.54 15.38
CA GLY A 139 -9.65 -6.06 15.43
C GLY A 139 -8.98 -5.97 16.81
N ALA A 140 -8.29 -7.06 17.20
CA ALA A 140 -7.47 -7.11 18.40
C ALA A 140 -6.16 -6.33 18.15
N GLY A 141 -6.10 -5.05 18.57
CA GLY A 141 -4.87 -4.27 18.40
C GLY A 141 -5.02 -2.78 18.15
N ALA A 142 -6.24 -2.22 18.10
CA ALA A 142 -6.48 -0.80 17.78
C ALA A 142 -6.03 0.24 18.84
N PHE A 143 -5.09 -0.10 19.73
CA PHE A 143 -4.60 0.82 20.77
C PHE A 143 -3.50 1.76 20.27
N GLY A 144 -2.59 1.28 19.40
CA GLY A 144 -1.47 2.09 18.91
C GLY A 144 -1.88 3.06 17.81
N ALA A 145 -2.64 2.57 16.83
CA ALA A 145 -3.25 3.37 15.77
C ALA A 145 -4.39 2.65 15.05
N SER A 146 -5.15 3.39 14.25
CA SER A 146 -6.07 2.84 13.25
C SER A 146 -5.76 3.41 11.86
N LEU A 147 -5.48 2.55 10.89
CA LEU A 147 -5.19 2.87 9.50
C LEU A 147 -6.35 2.42 8.61
N ASN A 148 -7.12 3.36 8.11
CA ASN A 148 -8.25 3.08 7.21
C ASN A 148 -7.85 3.32 5.77
N LEU A 149 -7.97 2.30 4.92
CA LEU A 149 -7.73 2.33 3.49
C LEU A 149 -9.08 2.30 2.77
N LEU A 150 -9.37 3.33 1.97
CA LEU A 150 -10.59 3.40 1.16
C LEU A 150 -10.23 3.15 -0.30
N THR A 151 -10.88 2.17 -0.93
CA THR A 151 -10.66 1.89 -2.36
C THR A 151 -11.34 2.93 -3.25
N GLY A 152 -10.97 2.92 -4.53
CA GLY A 152 -11.45 3.86 -5.54
C GLY A 152 -12.96 4.11 -5.50
N LYS A 153 -13.31 5.39 -5.68
CA LYS A 153 -14.70 5.78 -5.98
C LYS A 153 -15.10 5.32 -7.36
N VAL A 154 -16.41 5.25 -7.57
CA VAL A 154 -16.97 5.00 -8.89
C VAL A 154 -16.56 6.10 -9.85
N SER A 155 -16.17 5.71 -11.06
CA SER A 155 -15.92 6.65 -12.14
C SER A 155 -17.17 6.82 -12.99
N ASP A 156 -17.51 8.07 -13.34
CA ASP A 156 -18.64 8.35 -14.22
C ASP A 156 -18.37 7.94 -15.67
N SER A 157 -17.10 7.97 -16.09
CA SER A 157 -16.68 7.70 -17.48
C SER A 157 -15.64 6.59 -17.56
N ALA A 158 -15.70 5.83 -18.66
CA ALA A 158 -14.71 4.81 -18.98
C ALA A 158 -13.33 5.46 -19.09
N ASN A 159 -12.35 4.87 -18.41
CA ASN A 159 -10.98 5.35 -18.43
C ASN A 159 -9.99 4.21 -18.26
N ALA A 160 -8.77 4.46 -18.73
CA ALA A 160 -7.62 3.61 -18.48
C ALA A 160 -6.41 4.49 -18.18
N GLU A 161 -5.54 3.99 -17.31
CA GLU A 161 -4.32 4.66 -16.91
C GLU A 161 -3.17 3.66 -16.92
N ILE A 162 -2.05 4.10 -17.47
CA ILE A 162 -0.79 3.38 -17.39
C ILE A 162 0.16 4.22 -16.55
N SER A 163 0.68 3.60 -15.49
CA SER A 163 1.65 4.21 -14.58
C SER A 163 2.96 3.43 -14.64
N ASN A 164 4.03 4.11 -15.04
CA ASN A 164 5.37 3.56 -15.04
C ASN A 164 6.28 4.40 -14.14
N SER A 165 7.12 3.73 -13.37
CA SER A 165 8.15 4.38 -12.56
C SER A 165 9.44 3.59 -12.66
N TYR A 166 10.57 4.31 -12.71
CA TYR A 166 11.92 3.73 -12.71
C TYR A 166 12.83 4.58 -11.81
N GLY A 167 13.74 3.93 -11.09
CA GLY A 167 14.66 4.63 -10.19
C GLY A 167 15.82 3.78 -9.69
N SER A 168 16.43 4.25 -8.61
CA SER A 168 17.59 3.60 -7.97
C SER A 168 17.36 2.13 -7.66
N PHE A 169 18.45 1.35 -7.57
CA PHE A 169 18.41 -0.08 -7.24
C PHE A 169 17.59 -0.91 -8.23
N ASN A 170 17.63 -0.52 -9.52
CA ASN A 170 16.84 -1.15 -10.59
C ASN A 170 15.34 -1.23 -10.24
N SER A 171 14.85 -0.28 -9.44
CA SER A 171 13.46 -0.24 -9.00
C SER A 171 12.59 0.16 -10.19
N ARG A 172 11.59 -0.66 -10.51
CA ARG A 172 10.63 -0.41 -11.58
C ARG A 172 9.22 -0.81 -11.15
N LYS A 173 8.25 -0.04 -11.63
CA LYS A 173 6.83 -0.31 -11.52
C LYS A 173 6.20 -0.18 -12.91
N HIS A 174 5.40 -1.17 -13.27
CA HIS A 174 4.48 -1.14 -14.41
C HIS A 174 3.09 -1.43 -13.89
N SER A 175 2.16 -0.50 -14.04
CA SER A 175 0.79 -0.67 -13.55
C SER A 175 -0.18 -0.21 -14.62
N VAL A 176 -1.21 -1.01 -14.85
CA VAL A 176 -2.34 -0.67 -15.72
C VAL A 176 -3.59 -0.71 -14.88
N ARG A 177 -4.35 0.38 -14.91
CA ARG A 177 -5.63 0.53 -14.22
C ARG A 177 -6.70 0.86 -15.24
N PHE A 178 -7.92 0.39 -15.01
CA PHE A 178 -9.06 0.74 -15.83
C PHE A 178 -10.32 0.88 -14.98
N SER A 179 -11.29 1.60 -15.52
CA SER A 179 -12.68 1.60 -15.08
C SER A 179 -13.56 1.61 -16.32
N THR A 180 -14.65 0.85 -16.28
CA THR A 180 -15.68 0.87 -17.34
C THR A 180 -16.47 2.17 -17.36
N GLY A 181 -16.31 3.03 -16.35
CA GLY A 181 -17.31 4.04 -16.03
C GLY A 181 -18.63 3.39 -15.59
N MET A 182 -19.64 4.20 -15.40
CA MET A 182 -20.98 3.71 -15.06
C MET A 182 -21.66 3.06 -16.28
N LEU A 183 -21.89 1.75 -16.18
CA LEU A 183 -22.71 0.94 -17.07
C LEU A 183 -24.08 0.71 -16.43
N GLY A 184 -24.97 1.70 -16.59
CA GLY A 184 -26.28 1.70 -15.93
C GLY A 184 -26.14 1.89 -14.42
N HIS A 185 -26.28 0.80 -13.65
CA HIS A 185 -26.11 0.80 -12.20
C HIS A 185 -24.78 0.17 -11.74
N PHE A 186 -23.96 -0.32 -12.67
CA PHE A 186 -22.75 -1.07 -12.35
C PHE A 186 -21.50 -0.36 -12.86
N GLU A 187 -20.41 -0.50 -12.12
CA GLU A 187 -19.07 -0.10 -12.53
C GLU A 187 -18.09 -1.24 -12.24
N ILE A 188 -17.18 -1.51 -13.16
CA ILE A 188 -16.09 -2.46 -12.98
C ILE A 188 -14.78 -1.69 -13.12
N ALA A 189 -13.96 -1.75 -12.07
CA ALA A 189 -12.62 -1.18 -12.02
C ALA A 189 -11.60 -2.26 -11.74
N GLY A 190 -10.43 -2.17 -12.36
CA GLY A 190 -9.36 -3.14 -12.14
C GLY A 190 -7.98 -2.54 -12.24
N ARG A 191 -7.01 -3.24 -11.65
CA ARG A 191 -5.58 -2.91 -11.71
C ARG A 191 -4.77 -4.20 -11.80
N LEU A 192 -3.73 -4.17 -12.63
CA LEU A 192 -2.66 -5.16 -12.66
C LEU A 192 -1.33 -4.42 -12.51
N SER A 193 -0.41 -4.97 -11.71
CA SER A 193 0.93 -4.38 -11.57
C SER A 193 2.04 -5.40 -11.48
N LEU A 194 3.20 -4.98 -11.99
CA LEU A 194 4.48 -5.66 -11.87
C LEU A 194 5.48 -4.67 -11.26
N LEU A 195 6.11 -5.06 -10.16
CA LEU A 195 7.09 -4.28 -9.44
C LEU A 195 8.35 -5.13 -9.29
N HIS A 196 9.51 -4.52 -9.52
CA HIS A 196 10.80 -5.17 -9.32
C HIS A 196 11.76 -4.19 -8.68
N SER A 197 12.62 -4.67 -7.80
CA SER A 197 13.73 -3.90 -7.23
C SER A 197 14.85 -4.83 -6.80
N ASP A 198 16.10 -4.40 -6.94
CA ASP A 198 17.25 -5.14 -6.42
C ASP A 198 17.49 -4.89 -4.92
N GLY A 199 16.96 -3.77 -4.39
CA GLY A 199 17.13 -3.34 -3.00
C GLY A 199 18.38 -2.47 -2.80
N TYR A 200 18.38 -1.66 -1.74
CA TYR A 200 19.60 -0.97 -1.27
C TYR A 200 20.54 -1.94 -0.56
N ILE A 201 19.97 -2.83 0.25
CA ILE A 201 20.69 -3.91 0.93
C ILE A 201 21.06 -4.99 -0.09
N ASP A 202 22.27 -5.53 0.03
CA ASP A 202 22.73 -6.63 -0.81
C ASP A 202 21.80 -7.83 -0.73
N ARG A 203 21.56 -8.51 -1.86
CA ARG A 203 20.68 -9.69 -1.91
C ARG A 203 19.35 -9.37 -1.22
N ALA A 204 18.70 -8.27 -1.57
CA ALA A 204 17.39 -7.89 -1.00
C ALA A 204 16.37 -7.61 -2.10
N THR A 205 16.39 -8.47 -3.13
CA THR A 205 15.55 -8.32 -4.31
C THR A 205 14.08 -8.49 -3.97
N SER A 206 13.20 -7.76 -4.65
CA SER A 206 11.75 -7.93 -4.59
C SER A 206 11.19 -8.02 -6.02
N ASP A 207 10.51 -9.13 -6.34
CA ASP A 207 9.71 -9.30 -7.56
C ASP A 207 8.25 -9.50 -7.13
N LEU A 208 7.42 -8.48 -7.35
CA LEU A 208 6.06 -8.41 -6.83
C LEU A 208 5.07 -8.23 -7.98
N LYS A 209 4.04 -9.08 -7.98
CA LYS A 209 2.94 -9.02 -8.94
C LYS A 209 1.65 -8.87 -8.15
N SER A 210 0.71 -8.07 -8.63
CA SER A 210 -0.58 -7.99 -7.96
C SER A 210 -1.71 -7.65 -8.90
N TYR A 211 -2.91 -8.02 -8.46
CA TYR A 211 -4.16 -7.67 -9.11
C TYR A 211 -5.15 -7.09 -8.12
N PHE A 212 -6.05 -6.28 -8.64
CA PHE A 212 -7.20 -5.75 -7.92
C PHE A 212 -8.37 -5.66 -8.89
N LEU A 213 -9.55 -6.08 -8.45
CA LEU A 213 -10.80 -5.95 -9.19
C LEU A 213 -11.90 -5.52 -8.21
N GLN A 214 -12.65 -4.51 -8.61
CA GLN A 214 -13.78 -3.97 -7.86
C GLN A 214 -14.99 -3.91 -8.79
N ALA A 215 -16.11 -4.46 -8.33
CA ALA A 215 -17.41 -4.26 -8.93
C ALA A 215 -18.27 -3.44 -7.98
N THR A 216 -18.77 -2.31 -8.46
CA THR A 216 -19.64 -1.42 -7.68
C THR A 216 -21.04 -1.42 -8.28
N TYR A 217 -22.06 -1.60 -7.44
CA TYR A 217 -23.47 -1.39 -7.80
C TYR A 217 -24.01 -0.17 -7.04
N ILE A 218 -24.58 0.79 -7.77
CA ILE A 218 -25.26 1.98 -7.21
C ILE A 218 -26.76 1.87 -7.48
N GLY A 219 -27.52 1.53 -6.44
CA GLY A 219 -28.98 1.62 -6.41
C GLY A 219 -29.46 2.99 -5.92
N LYS A 220 -30.78 3.16 -5.78
CA LYS A 220 -31.39 4.43 -5.33
C LYS A 220 -31.05 4.80 -3.89
N THR A 221 -30.87 3.81 -3.02
CA THR A 221 -30.67 3.98 -1.57
C THR A 221 -29.50 3.16 -1.03
N SER A 222 -28.79 2.43 -1.89
CA SER A 222 -27.79 1.45 -1.47
C SER A 222 -26.65 1.39 -2.46
N THR A 223 -25.43 1.23 -1.94
CA THR A 223 -24.22 0.98 -2.71
C THR A 223 -23.62 -0.34 -2.23
N ILE A 224 -23.25 -1.21 -3.16
CA ILE A 224 -22.59 -2.48 -2.87
C ILE A 224 -21.26 -2.48 -3.61
N LYS A 225 -20.15 -2.70 -2.90
CA LYS A 225 -18.83 -2.93 -3.49
C LYS A 225 -18.40 -4.37 -3.23
N ALA A 226 -18.12 -5.11 -4.28
CA ALA A 226 -17.47 -6.41 -4.22
C ALA A 226 -16.03 -6.26 -4.70
N LEU A 227 -15.07 -6.79 -3.94
CA LEU A 227 -13.65 -6.64 -4.20
C LEU A 227 -12.97 -8.00 -4.19
N VAL A 228 -12.03 -8.18 -5.11
CA VAL A 228 -11.06 -9.28 -5.08
C VAL A 228 -9.69 -8.73 -5.43
N PHE A 229 -8.68 -9.08 -4.64
CA PHE A 229 -7.31 -8.62 -4.83
C PHE A 229 -6.36 -9.69 -4.31
N GLY A 230 -5.10 -9.63 -4.77
CA GLY A 230 -4.06 -10.54 -4.32
C GLY A 230 -2.70 -10.13 -4.85
N GLY A 231 -1.66 -10.54 -4.12
CA GLY A 231 -0.25 -10.43 -4.48
C GLY A 231 0.33 -11.80 -4.80
N HIS A 232 1.39 -11.80 -5.61
CA HIS A 232 2.39 -12.83 -5.62
C HIS A 232 3.74 -12.16 -5.51
N GLU A 233 4.39 -12.43 -4.39
CA GLU A 233 5.63 -11.84 -3.94
C GLU A 233 6.73 -12.89 -4.01
N ARG A 234 7.91 -12.43 -4.41
CA ARG A 234 9.16 -13.15 -4.20
C ARG A 234 10.17 -12.14 -3.68
N THR A 235 10.49 -12.23 -2.40
CA THR A 235 11.43 -11.30 -1.75
C THR A 235 12.60 -12.06 -1.16
N TYR A 236 13.83 -11.60 -1.41
CA TYR A 236 14.98 -12.16 -0.71
C TYR A 236 15.01 -11.58 0.71
N GLN A 237 15.22 -12.45 1.69
CA GLN A 237 15.18 -12.07 3.10
C GLN A 237 16.28 -11.07 3.47
N ALA A 238 15.93 -9.95 4.08
CA ALA A 238 16.87 -8.89 4.45
C ALA A 238 16.58 -8.27 5.82
N TRP A 239 15.95 -9.03 6.73
CA TRP A 239 15.54 -8.55 8.06
C TRP A 239 16.67 -8.49 9.10
N ASN A 240 17.85 -9.05 8.78
CA ASN A 240 18.95 -9.18 9.72
C ASN A 240 19.67 -7.84 9.94
N GLY A 241 19.89 -7.49 11.21
CA GLY A 241 20.79 -6.39 11.55
C GLY A 241 22.26 -6.77 11.34
N VAL A 242 23.12 -5.77 11.17
CA VAL A 242 24.57 -5.93 11.11
C VAL A 242 25.24 -5.38 12.38
N ASP A 243 26.40 -5.94 12.76
CA ASP A 243 27.21 -5.41 13.84
C ASP A 243 27.89 -4.09 13.46
N ALA A 244 28.39 -3.36 14.46
CA ALA A 244 28.96 -2.02 14.25
C ALA A 244 30.21 -2.01 13.36
N ALA A 245 31.00 -3.09 13.34
CA ALA A 245 32.18 -3.16 12.48
C ALA A 245 31.76 -3.36 11.03
N THR A 246 30.84 -4.29 10.77
CA THR A 246 30.28 -4.52 9.43
C THR A 246 29.58 -3.28 8.91
N LEU A 247 28.76 -2.59 9.72
CA LEU A 247 28.09 -1.35 9.31
C LEU A 247 29.09 -0.25 8.88
N ALA A 248 30.26 -0.19 9.50
CA ALA A 248 31.28 0.81 9.19
C ALA A 248 32.05 0.51 7.89
N SER A 249 32.20 -0.76 7.51
CA SER A 249 32.93 -1.16 6.29
C SER A 249 32.01 -1.50 5.10
N ASP A 250 30.87 -2.12 5.36
CA ASP A 250 29.89 -2.57 4.37
C ASP A 250 28.45 -2.38 4.93
N PRO A 251 27.90 -1.16 4.83
CA PRO A 251 26.58 -0.83 5.37
C PRO A 251 25.42 -1.49 4.60
N THR A 252 25.70 -2.14 3.47
CA THR A 252 24.72 -2.83 2.63
C THR A 252 24.73 -4.33 2.84
N PHE A 253 25.63 -4.86 3.67
CA PHE A 253 25.79 -6.29 3.86
C PHE A 253 24.52 -6.98 4.38
N ASN A 254 24.18 -8.12 3.79
CA ASN A 254 23.08 -8.98 4.21
C ASN A 254 23.58 -10.38 4.59
N TYR A 255 23.32 -10.78 5.84
CA TYR A 255 23.65 -12.11 6.37
C TYR A 255 22.74 -13.23 5.87
N SER A 256 21.55 -12.91 5.36
CA SER A 256 20.56 -13.94 4.98
C SER A 256 21.07 -14.84 3.86
N GLY A 257 20.84 -16.14 4.01
CA GLY A 257 21.28 -17.17 3.07
C GLY A 257 22.78 -17.47 3.12
N MET A 258 23.55 -16.86 4.03
CA MET A 258 24.99 -17.09 4.15
C MET A 258 25.31 -18.50 4.67
N TYR A 259 26.21 -19.22 4.01
CA TYR A 259 26.74 -20.52 4.44
C TYR A 259 28.23 -20.67 4.10
N THR A 260 28.88 -21.66 4.70
CA THR A 260 30.26 -22.04 4.38
C THR A 260 30.25 -23.29 3.51
N ASP A 261 30.87 -23.24 2.34
CA ASP A 261 31.00 -24.40 1.45
C ASP A 261 32.06 -25.41 1.95
N GLU A 262 32.14 -26.57 1.31
CA GLU A 262 33.06 -27.66 1.65
C GLU A 262 34.55 -27.24 1.59
N PHE A 263 34.86 -26.13 0.91
CA PHE A 263 36.20 -25.57 0.76
C PHE A 263 36.47 -24.42 1.74
N GLY A 264 35.54 -24.12 2.65
CA GLY A 264 35.68 -23.07 3.65
C GLY A 264 35.38 -21.65 3.13
N ASN A 265 34.80 -21.51 1.93
CA ASN A 265 34.44 -20.20 1.40
C ASN A 265 33.03 -19.79 1.82
N THR A 266 32.85 -18.50 2.11
CA THR A 266 31.53 -17.92 2.32
C THR A 266 30.75 -17.88 1.00
N ARG A 267 29.56 -18.45 1.01
CA ARG A 267 28.59 -18.46 -0.10
C ARG A 267 27.23 -17.98 0.40
N PHE A 268 26.32 -17.71 -0.54
CA PHE A 268 24.95 -17.34 -0.26
C PHE A 268 24.01 -18.22 -1.08
N TYR A 269 22.86 -18.61 -0.53
CA TYR A 269 21.82 -19.28 -1.29
C TYR A 269 21.17 -18.32 -2.27
N ASP A 270 20.92 -18.77 -3.51
CA ASP A 270 20.22 -17.96 -4.52
C ASP A 270 18.71 -17.84 -4.26
N ASN A 271 18.18 -18.65 -3.34
CA ASN A 271 16.76 -18.82 -3.06
C ASN A 271 16.41 -18.72 -1.57
N GLU A 272 17.15 -17.90 -0.80
CA GLU A 272 16.73 -17.47 0.54
C GLU A 272 15.58 -16.43 0.42
N VAL A 273 14.49 -16.86 -0.21
CA VAL A 273 13.34 -16.03 -0.55
C VAL A 273 12.10 -16.49 0.21
N ASP A 274 11.22 -15.54 0.43
CA ASP A 274 9.80 -15.75 0.76
C ASP A 274 8.97 -15.50 -0.51
#